data_AF-A0A536S2N9-F1
#
_entry.id   AF-A0A536S2N9-F1
#
_cell.length_a   1.000
_cell.length_b   1.000
_cell.length_c   1.000
_cell.angle_alpha   90.00
_cell.angle_beta   90.00
_cell.angle_gamma   90.00
#
_symmetry.space_group_name_H-M   'P 1'
#
loop_
_entity.id
_entity.type
_entity.pdbx_description
1 polymer ?
#
loop_
_entity_poly.entity_id
_entity_poly.type
_entity_poly.pdbx_seq_one_letter_code
_entity_poly.pdbx_strand_id
1 'polypeptide(L)'
;MADLDTAAREKMPKSRFAYVDARGEGHLPLNDESHVRNAMARWNQTEFESASDKESARKKIVSAAKRHGIEIGEDDKILQPASGLRAATTKRGPRGGRKTVAPKRRTTRRQTTAARRNIKKAVAARHRRSR
;
A
#
# COMPACT_ATOMS: atom_id res chain seq x y z
N MET A 1 -28.80 13.28 -7.08
CA MET A 1 -27.38 12.91 -7.26
C MET A 1 -26.55 14.12 -6.86
N ALA A 2 -25.42 13.94 -6.17
CA ALA A 2 -24.52 15.06 -5.87
C ALA A 2 -23.67 15.29 -7.13
N ASP A 3 -24.26 15.91 -8.14
CA ASP A 3 -23.60 16.09 -9.43
C ASP A 3 -22.64 17.28 -9.34
N LEU A 4 -21.36 17.00 -9.51
CA LEU A 4 -20.38 18.03 -9.83
C LEU A 4 -20.46 18.23 -11.33
N ASP A 5 -20.66 19.47 -11.77
CA ASP A 5 -20.60 19.85 -13.18
C ASP A 5 -19.26 19.43 -13.80
N THR A 6 -19.28 19.02 -15.07
CA THR A 6 -18.11 18.46 -15.78
C THR A 6 -16.95 19.45 -15.79
N ALA A 7 -17.22 20.76 -15.93
CA ALA A 7 -16.18 21.79 -15.89
C ALA A 7 -15.59 21.99 -14.49
N ALA A 8 -16.39 21.80 -13.43
CA ALA A 8 -15.87 21.79 -12.07
C ALA A 8 -14.94 20.59 -11.85
N ARG A 9 -15.30 19.42 -12.40
CA ARG A 9 -14.53 18.18 -12.33
C ARG A 9 -13.16 18.29 -12.99
N GLU A 10 -13.07 18.94 -14.15
CA GLU A 10 -11.80 19.13 -14.88
C GLU A 10 -10.84 20.10 -14.18
N LYS A 11 -11.36 21.13 -13.50
CA LYS A 11 -10.54 22.07 -12.71
C LYS A 11 -10.06 21.49 -11.38
N MET A 12 -10.61 20.36 -10.94
CA MET A 12 -10.26 19.80 -9.64
C MET A 12 -8.93 19.04 -9.66
N PRO A 13 -8.13 19.15 -8.58
CA PRO A 13 -6.89 18.41 -8.51
C PRO A 13 -7.19 16.92 -8.38
N LYS A 14 -6.42 16.09 -9.09
CA LYS A 14 -6.50 14.61 -9.11
C LYS A 14 -6.57 13.96 -7.71
N SER A 15 -6.04 14.66 -6.69
CA SER A 15 -6.12 14.28 -5.27
C SER A 15 -7.53 14.30 -4.65
N ARG A 16 -8.54 14.86 -5.33
CA ARG A 16 -9.96 14.85 -4.92
C ARG A 16 -10.71 13.60 -5.37
N PHE A 17 -10.09 12.79 -6.23
CA PHE A 17 -10.69 11.58 -6.78
C PHE A 17 -10.10 10.33 -6.12
N ALA A 18 -10.94 9.32 -5.92
CA ALA A 18 -10.47 8.03 -5.43
C ALA A 18 -9.59 7.33 -6.48
N TYR A 19 -10.00 7.40 -7.74
CA TYR A 19 -9.30 6.76 -8.85
C TYR A 19 -9.09 7.75 -9.99
N VAL A 20 -7.96 7.62 -10.68
CA VAL A 20 -7.67 8.35 -11.91
C VAL A 20 -7.20 7.30 -12.90
N ASP A 21 -7.86 7.21 -14.04
CA ASP A 21 -7.50 6.25 -15.07
C ASP A 21 -6.22 6.65 -15.82
N ALA A 22 -5.72 5.78 -16.69
CA ALA A 22 -4.54 6.07 -17.50
C ALA A 22 -4.72 7.28 -18.44
N ARG A 23 -5.97 7.63 -18.78
CA ARG A 23 -6.32 8.80 -19.61
C ARG A 23 -6.32 10.10 -18.80
N GLY A 24 -6.23 10.01 -17.47
CA GLY A 24 -6.21 11.15 -16.56
C GLY A 24 -7.60 11.59 -16.10
N GLU A 25 -8.66 10.84 -16.41
CA GLU A 25 -10.02 11.13 -15.96
C GLU A 25 -10.21 10.71 -14.50
N GLY A 26 -10.73 11.63 -13.69
CA GLY A 26 -10.98 11.42 -12.26
C GLY A 26 -12.32 10.72 -12.02
N HIS A 27 -12.25 9.52 -11.43
CA HIS A 27 -13.40 8.71 -11.04
C HIS A 27 -13.62 8.76 -9.52
N LEU A 28 -14.89 8.67 -9.10
CA LEU A 28 -15.31 8.63 -7.70
C LEU A 28 -14.82 9.86 -6.89
N PRO A 29 -15.53 11.00 -6.99
CA PRO A 29 -15.22 12.20 -6.21
C PRO A 29 -15.28 11.91 -4.70
N LEU A 30 -14.45 12.61 -3.91
CA LEU A 30 -14.34 12.47 -2.46
C LEU A 30 -14.39 13.83 -1.74
N ASN A 31 -15.15 14.80 -2.27
CA ASN A 31 -15.15 16.17 -1.78
C ASN A 31 -15.97 16.35 -0.50
N ASP A 32 -17.17 15.79 -0.48
CA ASP A 32 -18.11 15.89 0.63
C ASP A 32 -18.58 14.50 1.08
N GLU A 33 -19.35 14.46 2.16
CA GLU A 33 -19.89 13.22 2.70
C GLU A 33 -20.75 12.45 1.69
N SER A 34 -21.54 13.17 0.91
CA SER A 34 -22.43 12.60 -0.11
C SER A 34 -21.63 11.89 -1.21
N HIS A 35 -20.57 12.53 -1.70
CA HIS A 35 -19.64 11.96 -2.67
C HIS A 35 -18.93 10.75 -2.12
N VAL A 36 -18.51 10.76 -0.85
CA VAL A 36 -17.88 9.59 -0.24
C VAL A 36 -18.86 8.42 -0.16
N ARG A 37 -20.09 8.61 0.32
CA ARG A 37 -21.12 7.54 0.36
C ARG A 37 -21.44 7.00 -1.04
N ASN A 38 -21.58 7.89 -2.02
CA ASN A 38 -21.79 7.48 -3.42
C ASN A 38 -20.58 6.75 -3.99
N ALA A 39 -19.37 7.22 -3.68
CA ALA A 39 -18.14 6.56 -4.08
C ALA A 39 -18.04 5.16 -3.47
N MET A 40 -18.48 4.98 -2.22
CA MET A 40 -18.53 3.67 -1.59
C MET A 40 -19.44 2.69 -2.35
N ALA A 41 -20.66 3.12 -2.66
CA ALA A 41 -21.62 2.31 -3.41
C ALA A 41 -21.13 1.97 -4.83
N ARG A 42 -20.51 2.95 -5.51
CA ARG A 42 -20.05 2.82 -6.91
C ARG A 42 -18.70 2.13 -7.05
N TRP A 43 -17.90 2.06 -5.98
CA TRP A 43 -16.57 1.45 -6.03
C TRP A 43 -16.60 0.01 -6.54
N ASN A 44 -17.61 -0.79 -6.17
CA ASN A 44 -17.71 -2.16 -6.68
C ASN A 44 -18.27 -2.25 -8.11
N GLN A 45 -18.88 -1.18 -8.62
CA GLN A 45 -19.44 -1.10 -9.98
C GLN A 45 -18.45 -0.51 -10.98
N THR A 46 -17.42 0.21 -10.49
CA THR A 46 -16.44 0.87 -11.34
C THR A 46 -15.42 -0.15 -11.82
N GLU A 47 -15.12 -0.14 -13.12
CA GLU A 47 -14.04 -0.93 -13.69
C GLU A 47 -12.68 -0.30 -13.37
N PHE A 48 -11.73 -1.13 -12.97
CA PHE A 48 -10.37 -0.70 -12.69
C PHE A 48 -9.42 -1.45 -13.62
N GLU A 49 -8.41 -0.74 -14.11
CA GLU A 49 -7.36 -1.31 -14.97
C GLU A 49 -6.54 -2.39 -14.24
N SER A 50 -6.36 -2.25 -12.93
CA SER A 50 -5.62 -3.20 -12.10
C SER A 50 -6.24 -3.41 -10.72
N ALA A 51 -6.02 -4.61 -10.16
CA ALA A 51 -6.36 -4.89 -8.76
C ALA A 51 -5.63 -3.96 -7.78
N SER A 52 -4.43 -3.48 -8.14
CA SER A 52 -3.68 -2.50 -7.34
C SER A 52 -4.36 -1.13 -7.32
N ASP A 53 -4.95 -0.73 -8.44
CA ASP A 53 -5.68 0.54 -8.54
C ASP A 53 -7.00 0.47 -7.78
N LYS A 54 -7.71 -0.65 -7.90
CA LYS A 54 -8.91 -0.94 -7.12
C LYS A 54 -8.63 -0.86 -5.62
N GLU A 55 -7.52 -1.43 -5.15
CA GLU A 55 -7.11 -1.36 -3.74
C GLU A 55 -6.67 0.05 -3.32
N SER A 56 -5.99 0.78 -4.19
CA SER A 56 -5.56 2.16 -3.93
C SER A 56 -6.76 3.11 -3.81
N ALA A 57 -7.75 2.97 -4.70
CA ALA A 57 -9.00 3.70 -4.65
C ALA A 57 -9.77 3.39 -3.36
N ARG A 58 -9.89 2.11 -2.99
CA ARG A 58 -10.48 1.67 -1.72
C ARG A 58 -9.84 2.38 -0.52
N LYS A 59 -8.51 2.39 -0.43
CA LYS A 59 -7.77 3.04 0.68
C LYS A 59 -8.09 4.53 0.78
N LYS A 60 -8.20 5.22 -0.36
CA LYS A 60 -8.57 6.64 -0.41
C LYS A 60 -10.02 6.89 0.03
N ILE A 61 -10.95 6.01 -0.36
CA ILE A 61 -12.35 6.10 0.06
C ILE A 61 -12.44 5.92 1.58
N VAL A 62 -11.79 4.90 2.15
CA VAL A 62 -11.76 4.67 3.60
C VAL A 62 -11.15 5.86 4.34
N SER A 63 -10.06 6.45 3.83
CA SER A 63 -9.46 7.63 4.47
C SER A 63 -10.35 8.87 4.35
N ALA A 64 -11.06 9.05 3.25
CA ALA A 64 -12.06 10.11 3.10
C ALA A 64 -13.24 9.92 4.05
N ALA A 65 -13.83 8.72 4.12
CA ALA A 65 -14.90 8.40 5.04
C ALA A 65 -14.52 8.71 6.49
N LYS A 66 -13.32 8.31 6.92
CA LYS A 66 -12.79 8.65 8.25
C LYS A 66 -12.63 10.16 8.48
N ARG A 67 -12.17 10.91 7.47
CA ARG A 67 -12.04 12.38 7.57
C ARG A 67 -13.40 13.07 7.69
N HIS A 68 -14.42 12.51 7.05
CA HIS A 68 -15.77 13.05 7.05
C HIS A 68 -16.69 12.44 8.14
N GLY A 69 -16.16 11.62 9.04
CA GLY A 69 -16.95 11.02 10.12
C GLY A 69 -18.02 10.01 9.67
N ILE A 70 -17.87 9.43 8.48
CA ILE A 70 -18.79 8.41 7.98
C ILE A 70 -18.42 7.06 8.58
N GLU A 71 -19.35 6.48 9.33
CA GLU A 71 -19.25 5.11 9.82
C GLU A 71 -19.39 4.13 8.64
N ILE A 72 -18.43 3.21 8.53
CA ILE A 72 -18.43 2.15 7.51
C ILE A 72 -18.90 0.89 8.22
N GLY A 73 -19.98 0.28 7.75
CA GLY A 73 -20.51 -0.95 8.34
C GLY A 73 -19.52 -2.10 8.13
N GLU A 74 -19.49 -3.07 9.05
CA GLU A 74 -18.57 -4.22 8.98
C GLU A 74 -18.74 -5.04 7.67
N ASP A 75 -19.97 -5.06 7.15
CA ASP A 75 -20.37 -5.75 5.92
C ASP A 75 -20.04 -4.98 4.63
N ASP A 76 -19.60 -3.72 4.73
CA ASP A 76 -19.24 -2.95 3.56
C ASP A 76 -18.03 -3.59 2.87
N LYS A 77 -18.18 -3.86 1.57
CA LYS A 77 -17.13 -4.45 0.70
C LYS A 77 -15.83 -3.63 0.71
N ILE A 78 -15.90 -2.37 1.14
CA ILE A 78 -14.78 -1.45 1.29
C ILE A 78 -13.94 -1.73 2.54
N LEU A 79 -14.38 -2.55 3.48
CA LEU A 79 -13.52 -3.04 4.57
C LEU A 79 -12.71 -4.27 4.18
N GLN A 80 -13.10 -4.97 3.12
CA GLN A 80 -12.37 -6.13 2.61
C GLN A 80 -11.29 -5.70 1.60
N PRO A 81 -10.07 -6.26 1.69
CA PRO A 81 -9.04 -5.99 0.70
C PRO A 81 -9.47 -6.51 -0.68
N ALA A 82 -9.34 -5.64 -1.69
CA ALA A 82 -9.66 -6.00 -3.07
C ALA A 82 -8.62 -6.91 -3.72
N SER A 83 -7.38 -6.88 -3.22
CA SER A 83 -6.32 -7.79 -3.66
C SER A 83 -6.25 -9.00 -2.73
N GLY A 84 -6.14 -10.18 -3.31
CA GLY A 84 -5.77 -11.40 -2.57
C GLY A 84 -4.30 -11.43 -2.16
N LEU A 85 -3.52 -10.44 -2.61
CA LEU A 85 -2.08 -10.36 -2.40
C LEU A 85 -1.80 -9.75 -1.03
N ARG A 86 -1.18 -10.54 -0.15
CA ARG A 86 -0.69 -10.04 1.13
C ARG A 86 0.71 -9.47 0.96
N ALA A 87 0.98 -8.35 1.64
CA ALA A 87 2.32 -7.77 1.65
C ALA A 87 3.37 -8.81 2.08
N ALA A 88 4.41 -8.96 1.28
CA ALA A 88 5.50 -9.91 1.51
C ALA A 88 6.27 -9.61 2.81
N THR A 89 6.29 -8.35 3.23
CA THR A 89 6.93 -7.88 4.45
C THR A 89 5.92 -7.24 5.38
N THR A 90 6.20 -7.30 6.68
CA THR A 90 5.42 -6.64 7.73
C THR A 90 6.35 -5.78 8.57
N LYS A 91 5.79 -4.94 9.45
CA LYS A 91 6.56 -4.22 10.46
C LYS A 91 7.45 -5.14 11.33
N ARG A 92 7.07 -6.42 11.46
CA ARG A 92 7.83 -7.46 12.19
C ARG A 92 8.87 -8.21 11.33
N GLY A 93 9.01 -7.87 10.04
CA GLY A 93 9.90 -8.55 9.09
C GLY A 93 9.16 -9.30 7.98
N PRO A 94 9.90 -10.03 7.11
CA PRO A 94 9.33 -10.79 6.00
C PRO A 94 8.37 -11.87 6.50
N ARG A 95 7.22 -12.01 5.84
CA ARG A 95 6.27 -13.09 6.10
C ARG A 95 6.92 -14.43 5.75
N GLY A 96 6.79 -15.43 6.63
CA GLY A 96 7.52 -16.70 6.54
C GLY A 96 8.82 -16.74 7.35
N GLY A 97 9.13 -15.66 8.07
CA GLY A 97 10.35 -15.54 8.86
C GLY A 97 11.59 -15.35 7.99
N ARG A 98 12.70 -14.93 8.60
CA ARG A 98 13.99 -15.01 7.93
C ARG A 98 14.31 -16.49 7.79
N LYS A 99 14.47 -17.01 6.57
CA LYS A 99 14.92 -18.40 6.37
C LYS A 99 16.30 -18.56 7.00
N THR A 100 16.34 -19.00 8.25
CA THR A 100 17.56 -19.42 8.92
C THR A 100 17.82 -20.84 8.48
N VAL A 101 18.63 -21.02 7.45
CA VAL A 101 19.14 -22.35 7.10
C VAL A 101 20.13 -22.73 8.19
N ALA A 102 19.71 -23.59 9.12
CA ALA A 102 20.61 -24.16 10.10
C ALA A 102 21.64 -25.02 9.33
N PRO A 103 22.95 -24.80 9.51
CA PRO A 103 23.95 -25.60 8.82
C PRO A 103 23.85 -27.05 9.30
N LYS A 104 23.82 -28.01 8.36
CA LYS A 104 23.76 -29.46 8.67
C LYS A 104 24.93 -29.97 9.51
N ARG A 105 26.03 -29.20 9.58
CA ARG A 105 27.22 -29.47 10.39
C ARG A 105 27.53 -28.28 11.29
N ARG A 106 27.99 -28.56 12.51
CA ARG A 106 28.47 -27.52 13.43
C ARG A 106 29.66 -26.78 12.81
N THR A 107 29.62 -25.45 12.85
CA THR A 107 30.74 -24.61 12.41
C THR A 107 31.94 -24.81 13.32
N THR A 108 33.12 -25.04 12.75
CA THR A 108 34.34 -25.22 13.55
C THR A 108 34.78 -23.90 14.18
N ARG A 109 35.61 -23.96 15.24
CA ARG A 109 36.18 -22.78 15.89
C ARG A 109 36.99 -21.91 14.90
N ARG A 110 37.71 -22.54 13.97
CA ARG A 110 38.48 -21.88 12.91
C ARG A 110 37.59 -21.15 11.90
N GLN A 111 36.48 -21.77 11.49
CA GLN A 111 35.50 -21.14 10.62
C GLN A 111 34.85 -19.93 11.32
N THR A 112 34.55 -20.04 12.61
CA THR A 112 33.95 -18.97 13.41
C THR A 112 34.89 -17.77 13.56
N THR A 113 36.17 -18.00 13.84
CA THR A 113 37.16 -16.92 13.95
C THR A 113 37.42 -16.24 12.60
N ALA A 114 37.45 -17.01 11.51
CA ALA A 114 37.56 -16.46 10.16
C ALA A 114 36.35 -15.57 9.80
N ALA A 115 35.13 -16.02 10.07
CA ALA A 115 33.91 -15.25 9.82
C ALA A 115 33.91 -13.91 10.58
N ARG A 116 34.28 -13.92 11.87
CA ARG A 116 34.39 -12.69 12.68
C ARG A 116 35.41 -11.70 12.11
N ARG A 117 36.58 -12.19 11.68
CA ARG A 117 37.60 -11.35 11.02
C ARG A 117 37.08 -10.75 9.72
N ASN A 118 36.40 -11.55 8.89
CA ASN A 118 35.84 -11.10 7.62
C ASN A 118 34.80 -9.99 7.82
N ILE A 119 33.91 -10.13 8.82
CA ILE A 119 32.94 -9.08 9.18
C ILE A 119 33.67 -7.79 9.60
N LYS A 120 34.69 -7.87 10.47
CA LYS A 120 35.47 -6.70 10.90
C LYS A 120 36.17 -6.02 9.72
N LYS A 121 36.75 -6.81 8.81
CA LYS A 121 37.39 -6.30 7.58
C LYS A 121 36.38 -5.61 6.66
N ALA A 122 35.20 -6.19 6.47
CA ALA A 122 34.14 -5.62 5.64
C ALA A 122 33.61 -4.30 6.21
N VAL A 123 33.39 -4.23 7.53
CA VAL A 123 32.97 -2.98 8.21
C VAL A 123 34.04 -1.89 8.04
N ALA A 124 35.32 -2.23 8.25
CA ALA A 124 36.42 -1.27 8.07
C ALA A 124 36.53 -0.79 6.62
N ALA A 125 36.37 -1.67 5.64
CA ALA A 125 36.36 -1.30 4.22
C ALA A 125 35.18 -0.37 3.88
N ARG A 126 34.00 -0.61 4.46
CA ARG A 126 32.81 0.23 4.24
C ARG A 126 33.01 1.65 4.78
N HIS A 127 33.61 1.80 5.96
CA HIS A 127 33.94 3.11 6.56
C HIS A 127 35.03 3.86 5.79
N ARG A 128 35.97 3.15 5.16
CA ARG A 128 36.99 3.76 4.30
C ARG A 128 36.44 4.25 2.96
N ARG A 129 35.32 3.68 2.49
CA ARG A 129 34.69 4.01 1.21
C ARG A 129 33.65 5.13 1.33
N SER A 130 33.27 5.50 2.55
CA SER A 130 32.33 6.59 2.87
C SER A 130 33.03 7.86 3.38
N ARG A 131 34.36 7.90 3.33
CA ARG A 131 35.21 9.07 3.49
C ARG A 131 35.84 9.38 2.15
#